data_AF-A0A1A9FZE5-F1
#
_entry.id   AF-A0A1A9FZE5-F1
#
_cell.length_a   1.000
_cell.length_b   1.000
_cell.length_c   1.000
_cell.angle_alpha   90.00
_cell.angle_beta   90.00
_cell.angle_gamma   90.00
#
_symmetry.space_group_name_H-M   'P 1'
#
loop_
_entity.id
_entity.type
_entity.pdbx_description
1 polymer ?
#
loop_
_entity_poly.entity_id
_entity_poly.type
_entity_poly.pdbx_seq_one_letter_code
_entity_poly.pdbx_strand_id
1 'polypeptide(L)'
;MALVLAGKAPAAESVPTDAAMREAHAVLLGLAQDGAAPVREAGADIYYSIVDNPDAPRLVTRLEVSGAPCRARTTSALQFPGKWATLTLGLVDLGRVTTVTAYASIDDMIAETRPVSLASPDVEQIVLTGEGLYCSSHMSLSGQSSASEDTCSDRLDLPMMDEEQRARGRRVLAIVADVCKAPAFGKK
;
A
#
# COMPACT_ATOMS: atom_id res chain seq x y z
N MET A 1 -49.75 -6.54 28.50
CA MET A 1 -48.99 -7.50 27.67
C MET A 1 -48.19 -6.67 26.68
N ALA A 2 -46.90 -6.46 26.92
CA ALA A 2 -46.05 -5.60 26.09
C ALA A 2 -45.07 -6.50 25.30
N LEU A 3 -45.16 -6.46 23.96
CA LEU A 3 -44.16 -7.10 23.09
C LEU A 3 -42.94 -6.19 22.98
N VAL A 4 -41.80 -6.67 23.50
CA VAL A 4 -40.49 -6.05 23.30
C VAL A 4 -39.95 -6.53 21.95
N LEU A 5 -39.82 -5.60 21.00
CA LEU A 5 -39.08 -5.80 19.75
C LEU A 5 -37.59 -5.90 20.09
N ALA A 6 -37.04 -7.10 20.05
CA ALA A 6 -35.61 -7.35 20.12
C ALA A 6 -34.97 -6.90 18.78
N GLY A 7 -34.61 -5.62 18.70
CA GLY A 7 -33.73 -5.11 17.66
C GLY A 7 -32.34 -5.72 17.82
N LYS A 8 -31.99 -6.64 16.92
CA LYS A 8 -30.62 -7.14 16.78
C LYS A 8 -29.79 -6.01 16.19
N ALA A 9 -29.04 -5.31 17.03
CA ALA A 9 -28.03 -4.37 16.57
C ALA A 9 -27.04 -5.11 15.65
N PRO A 10 -26.64 -4.54 14.50
CA PRO A 10 -25.60 -5.14 13.69
C PRO A 10 -24.32 -5.20 14.53
N ALA A 11 -23.71 -6.39 14.58
CA ALA A 11 -22.46 -6.59 15.28
C ALA A 11 -21.42 -5.61 14.70
N ALA A 12 -20.74 -4.87 15.58
CA ALA A 12 -19.60 -4.03 15.20
C ALA A 12 -18.65 -4.87 14.35
N GLU A 13 -18.32 -4.38 13.15
CA GLU A 13 -17.35 -5.02 12.27
C GLU A 13 -16.05 -5.23 13.07
N SER A 14 -15.67 -6.50 13.15
CA SER A 14 -14.54 -7.00 13.91
C SER A 14 -13.26 -6.27 13.52
N VAL A 15 -12.41 -5.99 14.52
CA VAL A 15 -10.99 -5.65 14.38
C VAL A 15 -10.44 -6.31 13.10
N PRO A 16 -9.93 -5.53 12.12
CA PRO A 16 -9.47 -6.07 10.85
C PRO A 16 -8.47 -7.21 11.07
N THR A 17 -8.69 -8.31 10.37
CA THR A 17 -7.84 -9.50 10.48
C THR A 17 -6.44 -9.21 9.94
N ASP A 18 -5.43 -9.98 10.37
CA ASP A 18 -4.08 -9.91 9.79
C ASP A 18 -4.08 -9.97 8.26
N ALA A 19 -5.01 -10.74 7.67
CA ALA A 19 -5.18 -10.82 6.23
C ALA A 19 -5.64 -9.49 5.61
N ALA A 20 -6.60 -8.81 6.24
CA ALA A 20 -7.09 -7.51 5.79
C ALA A 20 -6.01 -6.42 5.86
N MET A 21 -5.15 -6.45 6.89
CA MET A 21 -4.03 -5.52 6.98
C MET A 21 -2.94 -5.81 5.95
N ARG A 22 -2.65 -7.07 5.65
CA ARG A 22 -1.71 -7.42 4.55
C ARG A 22 -2.23 -6.98 3.19
N GLU A 23 -3.52 -7.18 2.93
CA GLU A 23 -4.17 -6.67 1.72
C GLU A 23 -4.10 -5.14 1.66
N ALA A 24 -4.37 -4.45 2.77
CA ALA A 24 -4.26 -3.00 2.85
C ALA A 24 -2.85 -2.51 2.48
N HIS A 25 -1.81 -3.09 3.07
CA HIS A 25 -0.43 -2.75 2.72
C HIS A 25 -0.11 -3.05 1.24
N ALA A 26 -0.53 -4.21 0.73
CA ALA A 26 -0.29 -4.58 -0.66
C ALA A 26 -0.91 -3.60 -1.66
N VAL A 27 -2.12 -3.10 -1.37
CA VAL A 27 -2.82 -2.12 -2.20
C VAL A 27 -2.15 -0.74 -2.10
N LEU A 28 -1.84 -0.26 -0.89
CA LEU A 28 -1.19 1.04 -0.69
C LEU A 28 0.22 1.11 -1.29
N LEU A 29 0.91 -0.03 -1.37
CA LEU A 29 2.25 -0.15 -1.94
C LEU A 29 2.24 -0.50 -3.43
N GLY A 30 1.06 -0.56 -4.08
CA GLY A 30 0.93 -0.87 -5.50
C GLY A 30 1.35 -2.29 -5.88
N LEU A 31 1.41 -3.21 -4.92
CA LEU A 31 1.82 -4.61 -5.13
C LEU A 31 0.67 -5.50 -5.61
N ALA A 32 -0.55 -5.15 -5.22
CA ALA A 32 -1.77 -5.83 -5.65
C ALA A 32 -2.15 -5.38 -7.08
N GLN A 33 -1.42 -5.84 -8.09
CA GLN A 33 -1.76 -5.64 -9.50
C GLN A 33 -2.77 -6.70 -9.98
N ASP A 34 -3.60 -6.32 -10.96
CA ASP A 34 -4.80 -7.07 -11.34
C ASP A 34 -4.50 -8.52 -11.74
N GLY A 35 -5.18 -9.47 -11.05
CA GLY A 35 -5.29 -10.87 -11.44
C GLY A 35 -4.29 -11.87 -10.83
N ALA A 36 -3.20 -11.43 -10.18
CA ALA A 36 -2.23 -12.35 -9.56
C ALA A 36 -2.30 -12.35 -8.03
N ALA A 37 -2.63 -13.51 -7.45
CA ALA A 37 -2.53 -13.73 -6.02
C ALA A 37 -1.04 -13.86 -5.60
N PRO A 38 -0.64 -13.29 -4.45
CA PRO A 38 0.71 -13.47 -3.93
C PRO A 38 0.98 -14.93 -3.54
N VAL A 39 2.25 -15.33 -3.62
CA VAL A 39 2.72 -16.60 -3.07
C VAL A 39 3.00 -16.43 -1.58
N ARG A 40 2.45 -17.31 -0.76
CA ARG A 40 2.56 -17.24 0.71
C ARG A 40 3.73 -18.09 1.20
N GLU A 41 4.75 -17.46 1.79
CA GLU A 41 5.91 -18.17 2.33
C GLU A 41 6.41 -17.59 3.65
N ALA A 42 6.58 -18.44 4.66
CA ALA A 42 7.18 -18.10 5.97
C ALA A 42 6.60 -16.81 6.60
N GLY A 43 5.28 -16.63 6.51
CA GLY A 43 4.59 -15.46 7.09
C GLY A 43 4.53 -14.22 6.19
N ALA A 44 5.16 -14.23 5.02
CA ALA A 44 5.19 -13.15 4.06
C ALA A 44 4.36 -13.43 2.80
N ASP A 45 3.97 -12.36 2.11
CA ASP A 45 3.32 -12.40 0.80
C ASP A 45 4.33 -12.00 -0.28
N ILE A 46 4.54 -12.84 -1.29
CA ILE A 46 5.50 -12.61 -2.37
C ILE A 46 4.73 -12.26 -3.65
N TYR A 47 4.99 -11.06 -4.15
CA TYR A 47 4.42 -10.49 -5.37
C TYR A 47 5.44 -10.55 -6.50
N TYR A 48 4.99 -10.88 -7.70
CA TYR A 48 5.80 -10.89 -8.90
C TYR A 48 5.19 -9.90 -9.89
N SER A 49 6.01 -9.06 -10.52
CA SER A 49 5.56 -8.32 -11.69
C SER A 49 5.17 -9.33 -12.77
N ILE A 50 3.93 -9.28 -13.25
CA ILE A 50 3.50 -10.13 -14.36
C ILE A 50 4.19 -9.61 -15.63
N VAL A 51 5.05 -10.44 -16.20
CA VAL A 51 5.66 -10.16 -17.50
C VAL A 51 5.38 -11.37 -18.39
N ASP A 52 4.78 -11.13 -19.55
CA ASP A 52 4.41 -12.19 -20.50
C ASP A 52 5.61 -12.98 -21.03
N ASN A 53 6.82 -12.44 -20.87
CA ASN A 53 8.08 -13.06 -21.25
C ASN A 53 8.79 -13.67 -20.03
N PRO A 54 8.93 -15.01 -19.94
CA PRO A 54 9.62 -15.67 -18.84
C PRO A 54 11.12 -15.36 -18.75
N ASP A 55 11.71 -14.86 -19.85
CA ASP A 55 13.12 -14.47 -19.92
C ASP A 55 13.34 -12.98 -19.59
N ALA A 56 12.27 -12.21 -19.37
CA ALA A 56 12.38 -10.83 -18.96
C ALA A 56 12.72 -10.70 -17.46
N PRO A 57 13.43 -9.64 -17.06
CA PRO A 57 13.62 -9.34 -15.65
C PRO A 57 12.25 -9.11 -14.98
N ARG A 58 12.03 -9.73 -13.82
CA ARG A 58 10.81 -9.56 -13.03
C ARG A 58 11.11 -8.95 -11.68
N LEU A 59 10.29 -8.00 -11.25
CA LEU A 59 10.35 -7.46 -9.90
C LEU A 59 9.67 -8.46 -8.96
N VAL A 60 10.40 -8.91 -7.94
CA VAL A 60 9.89 -9.78 -6.89
C VAL A 60 9.84 -8.98 -5.61
N THR A 61 8.65 -8.77 -5.05
CA THR A 61 8.47 -8.02 -3.80
C THR A 61 7.90 -8.92 -2.73
N ARG A 62 8.66 -9.09 -1.66
CA ARG A 62 8.20 -9.73 -0.43
C ARG A 62 7.63 -8.66 0.51
N LEU A 63 6.38 -8.85 0.94
CA LEU A 63 5.67 -8.02 1.92
C LEU A 63 5.57 -8.77 3.26
N GLU A 64 6.06 -8.13 4.31
CA GLU A 64 6.01 -8.62 5.68
C GLU A 64 5.24 -7.64 6.55
N VAL A 65 4.13 -8.09 7.12
CA VAL A 65 3.36 -7.38 8.15
C VAL A 65 3.45 -8.24 9.41
N SER A 66 4.31 -7.85 10.37
CA SER A 66 4.60 -8.65 11.56
C SER A 66 4.39 -7.87 12.85
N GLY A 67 3.60 -8.41 13.77
CA GLY A 67 3.42 -7.96 15.16
C GLY A 67 2.78 -6.57 15.37
N ALA A 68 2.84 -5.68 14.39
CA ALA A 68 2.30 -4.34 14.41
C ALA A 68 1.54 -4.09 13.08
N PRO A 69 0.19 -4.03 13.09
CA PRO A 69 -0.62 -4.06 11.87
C PRO A 69 -0.36 -2.88 10.93
N CYS A 70 0.05 -1.74 11.47
CA CYS A 70 0.32 -0.51 10.71
C CYS A 70 1.72 -0.42 10.13
N ARG A 71 2.58 -1.38 10.48
CA ARG A 71 3.95 -1.43 10.00
C ARG A 71 4.11 -2.55 8.99
N ALA A 72 4.64 -2.20 7.84
CA ALA A 72 5.05 -3.16 6.84
C ALA A 72 6.53 -2.99 6.51
N ARG A 73 7.15 -4.13 6.25
CA ARG A 73 8.45 -4.21 5.61
C ARG A 73 8.27 -4.78 4.22
N THR A 74 8.85 -4.12 3.21
CA THR A 74 8.99 -4.69 1.88
C THR A 74 10.43 -5.03 1.59
N THR A 75 10.64 -6.08 0.83
CA THR A 75 11.94 -6.45 0.27
C THR A 75 11.72 -6.78 -1.19
N SER A 76 12.14 -5.88 -2.07
CA SER A 76 11.99 -6.01 -3.52
C SER A 76 13.32 -6.33 -4.17
N ALA A 77 13.33 -7.24 -5.13
CA ALA A 77 14.51 -7.52 -5.93
C ALA A 77 14.17 -7.71 -7.41
N LEU A 78 15.06 -7.26 -8.29
CA LEU A 78 14.93 -7.51 -9.72
C LEU A 78 15.57 -8.87 -10.04
N GLN A 79 14.74 -9.83 -10.40
CA GLN A 79 15.17 -11.16 -10.78
C GLN A 79 15.34 -11.23 -12.30
N PHE A 80 16.59 -11.42 -12.75
CA PHE A 80 16.92 -11.76 -14.13
C PHE A 80 17.00 -13.30 -14.26
N PRO A 81 16.87 -13.86 -15.48
CA PRO A 81 17.21 -15.26 -15.70
C PRO A 81 18.64 -15.57 -15.22
N GLY A 82 18.76 -16.42 -14.20
CA GLY A 82 20.04 -16.81 -13.60
C GLY A 82 20.76 -15.75 -12.75
N LYS A 83 20.17 -14.56 -12.48
CA LYS A 83 20.80 -13.50 -11.66
C LYS A 83 19.77 -12.75 -10.81
N TRP A 84 20.23 -12.17 -9.70
CA TRP A 84 19.46 -11.22 -8.89
C TRP A 84 20.18 -9.89 -8.87
N ALA A 85 19.44 -8.80 -8.99
CA ALA A 85 19.97 -7.45 -9.02
C ALA A 85 19.02 -6.51 -8.30
N THR A 86 19.59 -5.57 -7.55
CA THR A 86 18.84 -4.56 -6.78
C THR A 86 18.05 -5.16 -5.63
N LEU A 87 18.22 -4.59 -4.44
CA LEU A 87 17.46 -4.91 -3.24
C LEU A 87 16.89 -3.61 -2.68
N THR A 88 15.58 -3.41 -2.79
CA THR A 88 14.91 -2.30 -2.11
C THR A 88 14.27 -2.79 -0.83
N LEU A 89 14.62 -2.16 0.28
CA LEU A 89 14.04 -2.41 1.59
C LEU A 89 13.14 -1.22 1.96
N GLY A 90 11.84 -1.45 1.99
CA GLY A 90 10.86 -0.46 2.46
C GLY A 90 10.47 -0.71 3.91
N LEU A 91 10.33 0.36 4.69
CA LEU A 91 9.72 0.34 6.03
C LEU A 91 8.65 1.41 6.08
N VAL A 92 7.39 0.98 6.11
CA VAL A 92 6.25 1.88 6.09
C VAL A 92 5.52 1.79 7.42
N ASP A 93 5.33 2.92 8.09
CA ASP A 93 4.47 3.05 9.26
C ASP A 93 3.25 3.92 8.94
N LEU A 94 2.13 3.27 8.62
CA LEU A 94 0.87 3.94 8.29
C LEU A 94 0.28 4.72 9.48
N GLY A 95 0.72 4.44 10.72
CA GLY A 95 0.33 5.22 11.90
C GLY A 95 0.91 6.64 11.89
N ARG A 96 1.90 6.91 11.04
CA ARG A 96 2.55 8.22 10.94
C ARG A 96 2.01 9.11 9.82
N VAL A 97 0.99 8.67 9.08
CA VAL A 97 0.35 9.48 8.02
C VAL A 97 -0.27 10.74 8.64
N THR A 98 0.22 11.91 8.23
CA THR A 98 -0.24 13.22 8.69
C THR A 98 -1.21 13.89 7.72
N THR A 99 -1.14 13.55 6.43
CA THR A 99 -1.99 14.12 5.39
C THR A 99 -2.47 13.06 4.41
N VAL A 100 -3.73 13.19 3.98
CA VAL A 100 -4.30 12.45 2.84
C VAL A 100 -4.85 13.49 1.86
N THR A 101 -4.31 13.52 0.65
CA THR A 101 -4.75 14.45 -0.41
C THR A 101 -5.28 13.65 -1.59
N ALA A 102 -6.43 14.04 -2.13
CA ALA A 102 -7.04 13.40 -3.29
C ALA A 102 -7.01 14.36 -4.50
N TYR A 103 -6.75 13.82 -5.68
CA TYR A 103 -6.72 14.56 -6.94
C TYR A 103 -7.59 13.87 -7.99
N ALA A 104 -8.15 14.67 -8.89
CA ALA A 104 -8.96 14.19 -10.00
C ALA A 104 -8.14 13.82 -11.26
N SER A 105 -6.83 14.07 -11.24
CA SER A 105 -5.92 13.70 -12.33
C SER A 105 -4.48 13.55 -11.84
N ILE A 106 -3.65 12.85 -12.60
CA ILE A 106 -2.19 12.78 -12.38
C ILE A 106 -1.55 14.16 -12.53
N ASP A 107 -2.00 14.97 -13.49
CA ASP A 107 -1.43 16.30 -13.72
C ASP A 107 -1.66 17.23 -12.52
N ASP A 108 -2.85 17.20 -11.93
CA ASP A 108 -3.16 17.95 -10.70
C ASP A 108 -2.34 17.47 -9.51
N MET A 109 -2.12 16.15 -9.41
CA MET A 109 -1.26 15.57 -8.37
C MET A 109 0.21 16.01 -8.53
N ILE A 110 0.76 15.96 -9.75
CA ILE A 110 2.15 16.38 -10.03
C ILE A 110 2.33 17.88 -9.78
N ALA A 111 1.35 18.69 -10.17
CA ALA A 111 1.36 20.13 -9.92
C ALA A 111 1.00 20.50 -8.47
N GLU A 112 0.52 19.53 -7.68
CA GLU A 112 -0.03 19.71 -6.33
C GLU A 112 -1.14 20.78 -6.26
N THR A 113 -1.98 20.85 -7.29
CA THR A 113 -3.06 21.84 -7.40
C THR A 113 -4.44 21.18 -7.39
N ARG A 114 -5.48 21.97 -7.11
CA ARG A 114 -6.90 21.55 -7.21
C ARG A 114 -7.22 20.22 -6.49
N PRO A 115 -6.90 20.10 -5.19
CA PRO A 115 -7.30 18.93 -4.43
C PRO A 115 -8.82 18.80 -4.43
N VAL A 116 -9.31 17.58 -4.55
CA VAL A 116 -10.73 17.25 -4.47
C VAL A 116 -11.05 16.59 -3.13
N SER A 117 -12.33 16.56 -2.78
CA SER A 117 -12.79 15.78 -1.63
C SER A 117 -12.46 14.30 -1.83
N LEU A 118 -11.97 13.62 -0.78
CA LEU A 118 -11.74 12.18 -0.80
C LEU A 118 -13.02 11.37 -1.10
N ALA A 119 -14.20 11.93 -0.76
CA ALA A 119 -15.49 11.33 -1.06
C ALA A 119 -15.98 11.59 -2.50
N SER A 120 -15.24 12.38 -3.30
CA SER A 120 -15.62 12.71 -4.67
C SER A 120 -15.63 11.43 -5.54
N PRO A 121 -16.61 11.25 -6.44
CA PRO A 121 -16.56 10.19 -7.45
C PRO A 121 -15.39 10.34 -8.43
N ASP A 122 -14.88 11.57 -8.58
CA ASP A 122 -13.84 11.93 -9.55
C ASP A 122 -12.42 11.71 -9.01
N VAL A 123 -12.25 11.08 -7.84
CA VAL A 123 -10.89 10.82 -7.32
C VAL A 123 -10.20 9.77 -8.19
N GLU A 124 -9.04 10.14 -8.74
CA GLU A 124 -8.18 9.25 -9.53
C GLU A 124 -6.83 8.99 -8.85
N GLN A 125 -6.36 9.91 -7.99
CA GLN A 125 -5.09 9.79 -7.29
C GLN A 125 -5.26 10.13 -5.81
N ILE A 126 -4.62 9.36 -4.94
CA ILE A 126 -4.49 9.68 -3.51
C ILE A 126 -3.02 9.71 -3.13
N VAL A 127 -2.66 10.73 -2.37
CA VAL A 127 -1.32 10.93 -1.83
C VAL A 127 -1.40 10.89 -0.32
N LEU A 128 -0.66 9.97 0.29
CA LEU A 128 -0.45 9.90 1.73
C LEU A 128 0.92 10.49 2.05
N THR A 129 1.00 11.43 2.98
CA THR A 129 2.29 11.94 3.46
C THR A 129 2.42 11.85 4.97
N GLY A 130 3.64 11.64 5.46
CA GLY A 130 3.94 11.51 6.87
C GLY A 130 5.38 11.03 7.09
N GLU A 131 5.97 11.43 8.21
CA GLU A 131 7.34 11.04 8.57
C GLU A 131 7.46 9.51 8.69
N GLY A 132 8.47 8.89 8.08
CA GLY A 132 8.72 7.46 8.26
C GLY A 132 7.87 6.56 7.35
N LEU A 133 7.43 7.08 6.20
CA LEU A 133 7.00 6.27 5.04
C LEU A 133 8.22 5.80 4.22
N TYR A 134 9.35 5.58 4.89
CA TYR A 134 10.69 5.43 4.33
C TYR A 134 10.86 4.19 3.45
N CYS A 135 11.52 4.34 2.29
CA CYS A 135 12.15 3.19 1.64
C CYS A 135 13.64 3.47 1.41
N SER A 136 14.49 2.49 1.74
CA SER A 136 15.90 2.48 1.32
C SER A 136 16.04 1.58 0.10
N SER A 137 16.49 2.13 -1.02
CA SER A 137 16.91 1.32 -2.15
C SER A 137 18.41 1.05 -2.07
N HIS A 138 18.81 -0.23 -2.09
CA HIS A 138 20.20 -0.62 -2.28
C HIS A 138 20.35 -1.28 -3.65
N MET A 139 20.91 -0.55 -4.61
CA MET A 139 21.24 -1.12 -5.91
C MET A 139 22.59 -1.83 -5.86
N SER A 140 22.58 -3.16 -5.94
CA SER A 140 23.78 -3.95 -6.19
C SER A 140 23.52 -4.88 -7.37
N LEU A 141 24.24 -4.63 -8.45
CA LEU A 141 24.43 -5.57 -9.54
C LEU A 141 25.69 -6.38 -9.23
N SER A 142 25.67 -7.68 -9.52
CA SER A 142 26.83 -8.55 -9.35
C SER A 142 28.06 -7.99 -10.09
N GLY A 143 28.94 -7.32 -9.36
CA GLY A 143 30.27 -6.87 -9.80
C GLY A 143 30.39 -5.36 -10.07
N GLN A 144 30.89 -4.63 -9.07
CA GLN A 144 31.42 -3.25 -9.09
C GLN A 144 30.45 -2.10 -8.77
N SER A 145 30.51 -1.73 -7.48
CA SER A 145 30.58 -0.37 -6.92
C SER A 145 29.34 0.54 -6.79
N SER A 146 29.40 1.19 -5.61
CA SER A 146 28.83 2.47 -5.14
C SER A 146 27.32 2.57 -5.03
N ALA A 147 26.87 2.25 -3.82
CA ALA A 147 25.56 2.57 -3.28
C ALA A 147 25.16 4.02 -3.59
N SER A 148 24.12 4.19 -4.40
CA SER A 148 23.17 5.25 -4.14
C SER A 148 22.25 4.74 -3.03
N GLU A 149 22.33 5.33 -1.85
CA GLU A 149 21.28 5.21 -0.85
C GLU A 149 20.16 6.16 -1.28
N ASP A 150 19.36 5.72 -2.26
CA ASP A 150 18.18 6.50 -2.63
C ASP A 150 17.09 6.24 -1.58
N THR A 151 16.88 7.25 -0.73
CA THR A 151 15.78 7.28 0.23
C THR A 151 14.51 7.69 -0.52
N CYS A 152 13.53 6.79 -0.64
CA CYS A 152 12.20 7.18 -1.07
C CYS A 152 11.57 8.08 -0.01
N SER A 153 10.83 9.08 -0.48
CA SER A 153 10.26 10.18 0.29
C SER A 153 9.18 9.71 1.28
N ASP A 154 8.86 10.60 2.23
CA ASP A 154 7.76 10.50 3.21
C ASP A 154 6.36 10.57 2.55
N ARG A 155 6.16 9.82 1.45
CA ARG A 155 5.04 9.93 0.53
C ARG A 155 4.69 8.56 -0.10
N LEU A 156 3.40 8.25 -0.17
CA LEU A 156 2.84 7.12 -0.92
C LEU A 156 1.80 7.65 -1.91
N ASP A 157 1.95 7.27 -3.18
CA ASP A 157 1.02 7.61 -4.26
C ASP A 157 0.18 6.39 -4.64
N LEU A 158 -1.13 6.56 -4.65
CA LEU A 158 -2.11 5.53 -4.98
C LEU A 158 -2.87 5.91 -6.25
N PRO A 159 -2.52 5.30 -7.40
CA PRO A 159 -3.32 5.41 -8.59
C PRO A 159 -4.61 4.59 -8.47
N MET A 160 -5.72 5.17 -8.91
CA MET A 160 -7.02 4.50 -8.96
C MET A 160 -7.59 4.62 -10.38
N MET A 161 -7.04 3.80 -11.28
CA MET A 161 -7.25 3.91 -12.73
C MET A 161 -8.65 3.45 -13.16
N ASP A 162 -9.27 2.54 -12.40
CA ASP A 162 -10.61 2.01 -12.68
C ASP A 162 -11.51 1.94 -11.43
N GLU A 163 -12.79 1.59 -11.62
CA GLU A 163 -13.77 1.51 -10.54
C GLU A 163 -13.44 0.45 -9.48
N GLU A 164 -12.83 -0.67 -9.88
CA GLU A 164 -12.44 -1.75 -8.97
C GLU A 164 -11.29 -1.28 -8.06
N GLN A 165 -10.28 -0.65 -8.65
CA GLN A 165 -9.17 -0.03 -7.94
C GLN A 165 -9.64 1.10 -7.01
N ARG A 166 -10.59 1.94 -7.45
CA ARG A 166 -11.22 2.96 -6.57
C ARG A 166 -11.92 2.33 -5.38
N ALA A 167 -12.72 1.29 -5.61
CA ALA A 167 -13.43 0.58 -4.55
C ALA A 167 -12.46 -0.08 -3.56
N ARG A 168 -11.40 -0.71 -4.08
CA ARG A 168 -10.33 -1.34 -3.29
C ARG A 168 -9.56 -0.31 -2.46
N GLY A 169 -9.13 0.79 -3.07
CA GLY A 169 -8.43 1.89 -2.41
C GLY A 169 -9.25 2.51 -1.28
N ARG A 170 -10.53 2.83 -1.52
CA ARG A 170 -11.43 3.37 -0.49
C ARG A 170 -11.62 2.42 0.69
N ARG A 171 -11.80 1.12 0.41
CA ARG A 171 -11.93 0.09 1.44
C ARG A 171 -10.67 0.02 2.31
N VAL A 172 -9.51 0.01 1.68
CA VAL A 172 -8.20 -0.07 2.35
C VAL A 172 -7.93 1.17 3.20
N LEU A 173 -8.25 2.37 2.70
CA LEU A 173 -8.11 3.60 3.48
C LEU A 173 -9.03 3.62 4.70
N ALA A 174 -10.25 3.08 4.59
CA ALA A 174 -11.16 2.96 5.73
C ALA A 174 -10.60 2.00 6.80
N ILE A 175 -10.05 0.85 6.39
CA ILE A 175 -9.38 -0.11 7.29
C ILE A 175 -8.22 0.57 8.03
N VAL A 176 -7.37 1.30 7.32
CA VAL A 176 -6.22 1.99 7.90
C VAL A 176 -6.63 3.12 8.83
N ALA A 177 -7.67 3.89 8.48
CA ALA A 177 -8.21 4.94 9.34
C ALA A 177 -8.70 4.38 10.68
N ASP A 178 -9.37 3.22 10.66
CA ASP A 178 -9.90 2.57 11.86
C ASP A 178 -8.79 1.95 12.73
N VAL A 179 -7.84 1.25 12.12
CA VAL A 179 -6.80 0.48 12.83
C VAL A 179 -5.62 1.35 13.25
N CYS A 180 -5.08 2.13 12.32
CA CYS A 180 -3.81 2.83 12.51
C CYS A 180 -3.97 4.18 13.17
N LYS A 181 -5.18 4.74 13.17
CA LYS A 181 -5.54 5.98 13.88
C LYS A 181 -4.54 7.11 13.62
N ALA A 182 -4.00 7.16 12.40
CA ALA A 182 -2.99 8.12 12.03
C ALA A 182 -3.55 9.54 12.15
N PRO A 183 -2.71 10.56 12.42
CA PRO A 183 -3.16 11.94 12.59
C PRO A 183 -4.05 12.46 11.45
N ALA A 184 -3.80 12.03 10.21
CA ALA A 184 -4.59 12.41 9.05
C ALA A 184 -6.07 11.98 9.12
N PHE A 185 -6.37 10.89 9.83
CA PHE A 185 -7.70 10.29 9.92
C PHE A 185 -8.46 10.66 11.21
N GLY A 186 -7.77 11.30 12.18
CA GLY A 186 -8.33 11.68 13.48
C GLY A 186 -9.14 12.98 13.49
N LYS A 187 -9.10 13.78 12.41
CA LYS A 187 -9.89 15.01 12.27
C LYS A 187 -11.26 14.66 11.70
N LYS A 188 -12.21 14.32 12.58
CA LYS A 188 -13.65 14.46 12.29
C LYS A 188 -14.14 15.81 12.79
#